data_AF-A0A8S8YHL4-F1
#
_entry.id   AF-A0A8S8YHL4-F1
#
_cell.length_a   1.000
_cell.length_b   1.000
_cell.length_c   1.000
_cell.angle_alpha   90.00
_cell.angle_beta   90.00
_cell.angle_gamma   90.00
#
_symmetry.space_group_name_H-M   'P 1'
#
loop_
_entity.id
_entity.type
_entity.pdbx_description
1 polymer ?
#
loop_
_entity_poly.entity_id
_entity_poly.type
_entity_poly.pdbx_seq_one_letter_code
_entity_poly.pdbx_strand_id
1 'polypeptide(L)'
;MTEYADELLDELDHIEFPENVKAMQRNWIGRSHGAHIEFPVVGDVDGESASIGAFTTRPDTIFGVTFVTLSPEHPLCEPLVSGTETNRLGEI
;
A
#
# COMPACT_ATOMS: atom_id res chain seq x y z
N MET A 1 1.12 -15.90 9.77
CA MET A 1 2.05 -15.02 10.52
C MET A 1 1.46 -13.64 10.77
N THR A 2 0.64 -13.06 9.89
CA THR A 2 0.00 -11.74 10.08
C THR A 2 -1.07 -11.69 11.19
N GLU A 3 -1.75 -12.81 11.46
CA GLU A 3 -2.82 -12.90 12.46
C GLU A 3 -2.37 -12.62 13.91
N TYR A 4 -1.12 -12.95 14.24
CA TYR A 4 -0.55 -12.80 15.59
C TYR A 4 0.43 -11.63 15.70
N ALA A 5 0.54 -10.80 14.65
CA ALA A 5 1.54 -9.73 14.60
C ALA A 5 1.36 -8.69 15.73
N ASP A 6 0.11 -8.40 16.10
CA ASP A 6 -0.22 -7.47 17.18
C ASP A 6 0.09 -8.06 18.55
N GLU A 7 -0.27 -9.32 18.79
CA GLU A 7 -0.01 -10.03 20.06
C GLU A 7 1.51 -10.22 20.30
N LEU A 8 2.28 -10.57 19.25
CA LEU A 8 3.75 -10.69 19.32
C LEU A 8 4.45 -9.36 19.62
N LEU A 9 3.88 -8.23 19.18
CA LEU A 9 4.39 -6.90 19.47
C LEU A 9 4.13 -6.50 20.92
N ASP A 10 2.91 -6.77 21.39
CA ASP A 10 2.47 -6.43 22.74
C ASP A 10 3.22 -7.28 23.80
N GLU A 11 3.53 -8.54 23.50
CA GLU A 11 4.32 -9.41 24.38
C GLU A 11 5.81 -9.03 24.47
N LEU A 12 6.35 -8.29 23.49
CA LEU A 12 7.76 -7.92 23.43
C LEU A 12 8.19 -7.04 24.63
N ASP A 13 7.24 -6.32 25.22
CA ASP A 13 7.46 -5.49 26.40
C ASP A 13 7.62 -6.32 27.68
N HIS A 14 7.13 -7.57 27.68
CA HIS A 14 7.18 -8.49 28.82
C HIS A 14 8.39 -9.45 28.82
N ILE A 15 9.22 -9.41 27.78
CA ILE A 15 10.41 -10.26 27.63
C ILE A 15 11.68 -9.49 28.02
N GLU A 16 12.62 -10.12 28.74
CA GLU A 16 13.93 -9.54 29.04
C GLU A 16 14.89 -9.65 27.84
N PHE A 17 14.63 -8.86 26.79
CA PHE A 17 15.57 -8.68 25.68
C PHE A 17 16.36 -7.38 25.82
N PRO A 18 17.60 -7.34 25.31
CA PRO A 18 18.32 -6.09 25.10
C PRO A 18 17.50 -5.11 24.24
N GLU A 19 17.52 -3.82 24.58
CA GLU A 19 16.64 -2.82 23.93
C GLU A 19 16.89 -2.70 22.42
N ASN A 20 18.12 -2.93 21.95
CA ASN A 20 18.45 -2.96 20.53
C ASN A 20 17.74 -4.11 19.80
N VAL A 21 17.60 -5.27 20.44
CA VAL A 21 16.88 -6.43 19.87
C VAL A 21 15.39 -6.14 19.82
N LYS A 22 14.83 -5.55 20.87
CA LYS A 22 13.42 -5.13 20.88
C LYS A 22 13.12 -4.11 19.78
N ALA A 23 13.97 -3.10 19.63
CA ALA A 23 13.83 -2.08 18.58
C ALA A 23 13.88 -2.68 17.16
N MET A 24 14.80 -3.62 16.91
CA MET A 24 14.87 -4.33 15.62
C MET A 24 13.58 -5.10 15.33
N GLN A 25 13.04 -5.83 16.31
CA GLN A 25 11.79 -6.58 16.16
C GLN A 25 10.59 -5.66 15.92
N ARG A 26 10.46 -4.56 16.68
CA ARG A 26 9.37 -3.58 16.48
C ARG A 26 9.42 -2.97 15.07
N ASN A 27 10.61 -2.59 14.61
CA ASN A 27 10.79 -2.03 13.27
C ASN A 27 10.55 -3.07 12.17
N TRP A 28 10.92 -4.34 12.40
CA TRP A 28 10.71 -5.43 11.44
C TRP A 28 9.23 -5.81 11.30
N ILE A 29 8.49 -5.85 12.42
CA ILE A 29 7.05 -6.13 12.39
C ILE A 29 6.28 -4.95 11.79
N GLY A 30 6.71 -3.71 12.06
CA GLY A 30 6.29 -2.54 11.29
C GLY A 30 4.81 -2.19 11.41
N ARG A 31 4.19 -2.41 12.58
CA ARG A 31 2.76 -2.10 12.84
C ARG A 31 2.48 -0.64 12.55
N SER A 32 1.58 -0.41 11.59
CA SER A 32 1.18 0.92 11.15
C SER A 32 -0.33 1.05 11.27
N HIS A 33 -0.79 2.07 12.01
CA HIS A 33 -2.20 2.46 12.02
C HIS A 33 -2.41 3.54 10.96
N GLY A 34 -3.40 3.35 10.12
CA GLY A 34 -3.66 4.23 8.99
C GLY A 34 -5.09 4.12 8.48
N ALA A 35 -5.33 4.72 7.32
CA ALA A 35 -6.60 4.68 6.64
C ALA A 35 -6.45 4.02 5.26
N HIS A 36 -7.49 3.30 4.85
CA HIS A 36 -7.68 2.88 3.47
C HIS A 36 -8.52 3.94 2.76
N ILE A 37 -8.02 4.45 1.63
CA ILE A 37 -8.68 5.48 0.82
C ILE A 37 -8.90 4.93 -0.58
N GLU A 38 -10.12 5.08 -1.09
CA GLU A 38 -10.50 4.69 -2.45
C GLU A 38 -10.48 5.92 -3.38
N PHE A 39 -9.67 5.86 -4.43
CA PHE A 39 -9.61 6.88 -5.48
C PHE A 39 -10.34 6.38 -6.73
N PRO A 40 -11.50 6.94 -7.10
CA PRO A 40 -12.21 6.52 -8.31
C PRO A 40 -11.39 6.87 -9.55
N VAL A 41 -11.28 5.90 -10.47
CA VAL A 41 -10.69 6.13 -11.79
C VAL A 41 -11.70 6.91 -12.63
N VAL A 42 -11.21 7.93 -13.35
CA VAL A 42 -12.05 8.71 -14.26
C VAL A 42 -12.27 7.92 -15.56
N GLY A 43 -13.53 7.66 -15.88
CA GLY A 43 -13.92 6.85 -17.04
C GLY A 43 -14.04 5.37 -16.72
N ASP A 44 -14.28 4.58 -17.75
CA ASP A 44 -14.43 3.13 -17.62
C ASP A 44 -13.11 2.44 -17.97
N VAL A 45 -12.77 1.41 -17.20
CA VAL A 45 -11.67 0.49 -17.47
C VAL A 45 -12.31 -0.82 -17.91
N ASP A 46 -12.05 -1.25 -19.14
CA ASP A 46 -12.68 -2.43 -19.76
C ASP A 46 -14.21 -2.43 -19.74
N GLY A 47 -14.83 -1.24 -19.72
CA GLY A 47 -16.29 -1.08 -19.68
C GLY A 47 -16.91 -1.11 -18.29
N GLU A 48 -16.09 -1.10 -17.23
CA GLU A 48 -16.53 -1.05 -15.84
C GLU A 48 -15.90 0.12 -15.07
N SER A 49 -16.60 0.62 -14.05
CA SER A 49 -16.05 1.61 -13.12
C SER A 49 -14.97 0.98 -12.24
N ALA A 50 -13.80 1.61 -12.16
CA ALA A 50 -12.70 1.14 -11.32
C ALA A 50 -12.34 2.15 -10.22
N SER A 51 -11.74 1.65 -9.14
CA SER A 51 -11.12 2.47 -8.09
C SER A 51 -9.74 1.93 -7.72
N ILE A 52 -8.87 2.83 -7.25
CA ILE A 52 -7.55 2.52 -6.73
C ILE A 52 -7.60 2.68 -5.21
N GLY A 53 -7.50 1.56 -4.50
CA GLY A 53 -7.34 1.53 -3.05
C GLY A 53 -5.89 1.82 -2.64
N ALA A 54 -5.70 2.72 -1.68
CA ALA A 54 -4.40 3.03 -1.11
C ALA A 54 -4.45 3.08 0.43
N PHE A 55 -3.45 2.47 1.08
CA PHE A 55 -3.24 2.61 2.52
C PHE A 55 -2.29 3.76 2.82
N THR A 56 -2.61 4.59 3.82
CA THR A 56 -1.73 5.66 4.30
C THR A 56 -1.78 5.81 5.81
N THR A 57 -0.63 6.08 6.42
CA THR A 57 -0.53 6.49 7.84
C THR A 57 -0.76 7.99 8.03
N ARG A 58 -0.94 8.75 6.93
CA ARG A 58 -1.17 10.21 6.94
C ARG A 58 -2.46 10.62 6.22
N PRO A 59 -3.65 10.16 6.70
CA PRO A 59 -4.93 10.52 6.10
C PRO A 59 -5.23 12.02 6.17
N ASP A 60 -4.62 12.74 7.12
CA ASP A 60 -4.70 14.20 7.26
C ASP A 60 -4.23 14.94 5.99
N THR A 61 -3.33 14.34 5.22
CA THR A 61 -2.75 14.94 4.01
C THR A 61 -3.54 14.68 2.73
N ILE A 62 -4.72 14.06 2.81
CA ILE A 62 -5.49 13.63 1.64
C ILE A 62 -5.77 14.76 0.63
N PHE A 63 -6.02 15.98 1.11
CA PHE A 63 -6.27 17.15 0.26
C PHE A 63 -5.04 17.62 -0.54
N GLY A 64 -3.84 17.13 -0.20
CA GLY A 64 -2.60 17.43 -0.91
C GLY A 64 -2.19 16.35 -1.92
N VAL A 65 -2.98 15.30 -2.12
CA VAL A 65 -2.66 14.23 -3.07
C VAL A 65 -2.78 14.76 -4.50
N THR A 66 -1.67 14.75 -5.24
CA THR A 66 -1.61 15.21 -6.64
C THR A 66 -1.57 14.07 -7.67
N PHE A 67 -1.15 12.88 -7.25
CA PHE A 67 -1.15 11.66 -8.06
C PHE A 67 -1.09 10.42 -7.14
N VAL A 68 -1.40 9.25 -7.70
CA VAL A 68 -1.18 7.95 -7.08
C VAL A 68 -0.19 7.14 -7.92
N THR A 69 0.53 6.22 -7.30
CA THR A 69 1.49 5.34 -8.00
C THR A 69 1.12 3.89 -7.70
N LEU A 70 1.07 3.09 -8.75
CA LEU A 70 0.76 1.67 -8.68
C LEU A 70 2.06 0.86 -8.79
N SER A 71 2.11 -0.31 -8.14
CA SER A 71 3.18 -1.28 -8.40
C SER A 71 3.07 -1.78 -9.84
N PRO A 72 4.18 -2.14 -10.49
CA PRO A 72 4.15 -2.68 -11.86
C PRO A 72 3.21 -3.88 -12.04
N GLU A 73 3.08 -4.72 -11.01
CA GLU A 73 2.23 -5.92 -11.00
C GLU A 73 0.77 -5.65 -10.61
N HIS A 74 0.38 -4.38 -10.41
CA HIS A 74 -0.98 -4.05 -10.01
C HIS A 74 -1.97 -4.38 -11.13
N PRO A 75 -3.14 -5.01 -10.85
CA PRO A 75 -4.08 -5.46 -11.89
C PRO A 75 -4.57 -4.35 -12.84
N LEU A 76 -4.67 -3.12 -12.34
CA LEU A 76 -5.08 -1.96 -13.14
C LEU A 76 -3.94 -1.35 -13.97
N CYS A 77 -2.68 -1.78 -13.84
CA CYS A 77 -1.58 -1.18 -14.59
C CYS A 77 -1.73 -1.36 -16.11
N GLU A 78 -1.92 -2.59 -16.60
CA GLU A 78 -2.06 -2.86 -18.03
C GLU A 78 -3.32 -2.21 -18.65
N PRO A 79 -4.52 -2.34 -18.04
CA PRO A 79 -5.72 -1.70 -18.59
C PRO A 79 -5.63 -0.17 -18.66
N LEU A 80 -5.06 0.47 -17.63
CA LEU A 80 -4.97 1.94 -17.58
C LEU A 80 -3.98 2.53 -18.60
N VAL A 81 -2.96 1.79 -19.00
CA VAL A 81 -1.99 2.25 -20.01
C VAL A 81 -2.35 1.77 -21.43
N SER A 82 -3.42 1.00 -21.58
CA SER A 82 -3.89 0.52 -22.89
C SER A 82 -4.04 1.66 -23.90
N GLY A 83 -3.43 1.50 -25.07
CA GLY A 83 -3.47 2.49 -26.15
C GLY A 83 -2.53 3.70 -25.99
N THR A 84 -1.84 3.86 -24.86
CA THR A 84 -0.83 4.91 -24.64
C THR A 84 0.52 4.57 -25.28
N GLU A 85 1.40 5.57 -25.41
CA GLU A 85 2.77 5.38 -25.95
C GLU A 85 3.60 4.41 -25.11
N THR A 86 3.40 4.38 -23.78
CA THR A 86 4.12 3.52 -22.84
C THR A 86 3.84 2.04 -23.08
N ASN A 87 2.60 1.68 -23.41
CA ASN A 87 2.23 0.29 -23.71
C ASN A 87 2.94 -0.22 -24.98
N ARG A 88 3.05 0.62 -26.02
CA ARG A 88 3.66 0.25 -27.31
C ARG A 88 5.16 -0.04 -27.25
N LEU A 89 5.86 0.38 -26.18
CA LEU A 89 7.29 0.12 -25.99
C LEU A 89 7.56 -1.23 -25.30
N GLY A 90 6.56 -1.83 -24.64
CA GLY A 90 6.69 -3.12 -23.94
C GLY A 90 6.49 -4.34 -24.84
N GLU A 91 6.04 -4.15 -26.08
CA GLU A 91 5.74 -5.22 -27.04
C GLU A 91 6.90 -5.53 -28.03
N ILE A 92 8.12 -5.03 -27.76
CA ILE A 92 9.32 -5.19 -28.63
C ILE A 92 10.29 -6.23 -28.06
#